data_AF-A0A7W0V7H8-F1
#
_entry.id   AF-A0A7W0V7H8-F1
#
_cell.length_a   1.000
_cell.length_b   1.000
_cell.length_c   1.000
_cell.angle_alpha   90.00
_cell.angle_beta   90.00
_cell.angle_gamma   90.00
#
_symmetry.space_group_name_H-M   'P 1'
#
loop_
_entity.id
_entity.type
_entity.pdbx_description
1 polymer ?
#
loop_
_entity_poly.entity_id
_entity_poly.type
_entity_poly.pdbx_seq_one_letter_code
_entity_poly.pdbx_strand_id
1 'polypeptide(L)'
;MTSLLSSIVAPSGVFGFAASFPLQVQTNGPIASAIAALADPNVAYLLLVLGFLGLFLELSSPGTSVPGVVGVIALILSAVGLSQLPFDWRGALLILAAFILFFADIFVPSLGLLTLTGLAVMVAGSYLLFDDARGVFVSRPLIWAIVVAMVAVFVVIGGFALTVWRRKPATGREGLVGAVGTVRKTLAPDGVVFVAG
;
A
#
# COMPACT_ATOMS: atom_id res chain seq x y z
N MET A 1 37.07 41.40 -65.91
CA MET A 1 38.08 41.08 -64.89
C MET A 1 37.43 40.21 -63.83
N THR A 2 37.84 38.92 -63.82
CA THR A 2 37.84 37.96 -62.68
C THR A 2 36.53 37.80 -61.89
N SER A 3 35.67 36.79 -62.11
CA SER A 3 35.80 35.33 -61.93
C SER A 3 36.20 34.88 -60.52
N LEU A 4 35.51 33.83 -60.02
CA LEU A 4 35.69 33.08 -58.76
C LEU A 4 34.97 33.76 -57.58
N LEU A 5 33.81 33.29 -57.11
CA LEU A 5 33.68 32.14 -56.20
C LEU A 5 32.25 31.57 -56.25
N SER A 6 31.97 30.71 -57.23
CA SER A 6 31.05 29.59 -57.08
C SER A 6 31.85 28.35 -56.67
N SER A 7 31.22 27.42 -55.96
CA SER A 7 31.67 26.06 -55.63
C SER A 7 32.55 25.87 -54.37
N ILE A 8 31.92 25.95 -53.19
CA ILE A 8 32.19 24.93 -52.17
C ILE A 8 31.18 23.80 -52.41
N VAL A 9 31.61 22.88 -53.26
CA VAL A 9 31.04 21.54 -53.39
C VAL A 9 31.45 20.80 -52.12
N ALA A 10 30.48 20.48 -51.26
CA ALA A 10 30.68 19.49 -50.23
C ALA A 10 30.97 18.14 -50.92
N PRO A 11 32.01 17.39 -50.53
CA PRO A 11 32.33 16.12 -51.15
C PRO A 11 31.20 15.11 -50.88
N SER A 12 30.39 14.87 -51.90
CA SER A 12 29.45 13.76 -51.99
C SER A 12 30.26 12.47 -52.09
N GLY A 13 30.38 11.71 -50.99
CA GLY A 13 30.98 10.38 -51.11
C GLY A 13 31.33 9.58 -49.86
N VAL A 14 31.24 10.10 -48.62
CA VAL A 14 31.78 9.34 -47.46
C VAL A 14 30.79 9.12 -46.30
N PHE A 15 29.58 9.70 -46.32
CA PHE A 15 28.66 9.64 -45.16
C PHE A 15 27.40 8.78 -45.40
N GLY A 16 27.55 7.62 -46.04
CA GLY A 16 26.44 6.66 -46.22
C GLY A 16 26.29 5.61 -45.13
N PHE A 17 27.30 5.42 -44.26
CA PHE A 17 27.34 4.29 -43.31
C PHE A 17 27.23 4.67 -41.83
N ALA A 18 27.24 5.95 -41.47
CA ALA A 18 27.18 6.37 -40.05
C ALA A 18 25.75 6.58 -39.51
N ALA A 19 24.75 6.72 -40.39
CA ALA A 19 23.37 7.07 -39.99
C ALA A 19 22.45 5.85 -39.78
N SER A 20 22.93 4.63 -40.07
CA SER A 20 22.11 3.41 -40.05
C SER A 20 22.47 2.45 -38.91
N PHE A 21 23.35 2.82 -37.99
CA PHE A 21 23.52 2.08 -36.74
C PHE A 21 22.54 2.69 -35.75
N PRO A 22 21.34 2.10 -35.52
CA PRO A 22 20.60 2.48 -34.35
C PRO A 22 21.53 2.18 -33.18
N LEU A 23 21.93 3.21 -32.43
CA LEU A 23 22.45 3.04 -31.08
C LEU A 23 21.28 2.51 -30.26
N GLN A 24 20.96 1.23 -30.45
CA GLN A 24 20.19 0.43 -29.52
C GLN A 24 21.09 0.39 -28.29
N VAL A 25 20.96 1.40 -27.42
CA VAL A 25 21.54 1.36 -26.08
C VAL A 25 20.82 0.20 -25.42
N GLN A 26 21.37 -0.99 -25.65
CA GLN A 26 20.85 -2.23 -25.19
C GLN A 26 21.19 -2.28 -23.71
N THR A 27 20.37 -1.59 -22.92
CA THR A 27 20.43 -1.58 -21.46
C THR A 27 19.96 -2.94 -20.95
N ASN A 28 20.63 -4.02 -21.34
CA ASN A 28 20.40 -5.38 -20.87
C ASN A 28 21.01 -5.60 -19.47
N GLY A 29 21.06 -4.56 -18.64
CA GLY A 29 21.51 -4.67 -17.26
C GLY A 29 20.35 -5.10 -16.37
N PRO A 30 20.56 -5.99 -15.38
CA PRO A 30 19.49 -6.46 -14.49
C PRO A 30 18.78 -5.32 -13.73
N ILE A 31 19.51 -4.24 -13.45
CA ILE A 31 18.98 -3.03 -12.79
C ILE A 31 18.06 -2.25 -13.74
N ALA A 32 18.43 -2.13 -15.02
CA ALA A 32 17.63 -1.42 -16.01
C ALA A 32 16.30 -2.15 -16.27
N SER A 33 16.30 -3.49 -16.32
CA SER A 33 15.08 -4.28 -16.39
C SER A 33 14.19 -4.15 -15.15
N ALA A 34 14.79 -4.06 -13.95
CA ALA A 34 14.02 -3.86 -12.72
C ALA A 34 13.33 -2.48 -12.71
N ILE A 35 14.04 -1.42 -13.09
CA ILE A 35 13.47 -0.07 -13.19
C ILE A 35 12.37 -0.02 -14.27
N ALA A 36 12.57 -0.70 -15.40
CA ALA A 36 11.55 -0.80 -16.44
C ALA A 36 10.27 -1.49 -15.94
N ALA A 37 10.39 -2.52 -15.11
CA ALA A 37 9.24 -3.17 -14.48
C ALA A 37 8.51 -2.26 -13.47
N LEU A 38 9.25 -1.43 -12.73
CA LEU A 38 8.68 -0.45 -11.80
C LEU A 38 7.98 0.72 -12.52
N ALA A 39 8.35 1.00 -13.77
CA ALA A 39 7.75 2.04 -14.60
C ALA A 39 6.41 1.62 -15.25
N ASP A 40 5.81 0.51 -14.82
CA ASP A 40 4.42 0.16 -15.13
C ASP A 40 3.48 0.80 -14.08
N PRO A 41 2.44 1.55 -14.50
CA PRO A 41 1.53 2.23 -13.58
C PRO A 41 0.79 1.26 -12.63
N ASN A 42 0.50 0.03 -13.07
CA ASN A 42 -0.14 -0.98 -12.24
C ASN A 42 0.83 -1.51 -11.18
N VAL A 43 2.09 -1.73 -11.54
CA VAL A 43 3.13 -2.21 -10.61
C VAL A 43 3.43 -1.14 -9.57
N ALA A 44 3.65 0.11 -10.01
CA ALA A 44 3.89 1.23 -9.10
C ALA A 44 2.73 1.44 -8.12
N TYR A 45 1.49 1.37 -8.61
CA TYR A 45 0.28 1.47 -7.80
C TYR A 45 0.11 0.28 -6.83
N LEU A 46 0.37 -0.95 -7.28
CA LEU A 46 0.34 -2.13 -6.41
C LEU A 46 1.34 -2.01 -5.27
N LEU A 47 2.57 -1.61 -5.57
CA LEU A 47 3.62 -1.40 -4.57
C LEU A 47 3.25 -0.27 -3.59
N LEU A 48 2.56 0.78 -4.07
CA LEU A 48 2.07 1.87 -3.23
C LEU A 48 1.07 1.35 -2.19
N VAL A 49 0.03 0.66 -2.66
CA VAL A 49 -1.06 0.17 -1.81
C VAL A 49 -0.56 -0.95 -0.89
N LEU A 50 0.20 -1.91 -1.41
CA LEU A 50 0.79 -2.98 -0.59
C LEU A 50 1.79 -2.44 0.42
N GLY A 51 2.54 -1.40 0.07
CA GLY A 51 3.47 -0.74 0.95
C GLY A 51 2.79 -0.16 2.18
N PHE A 52 1.74 0.63 1.97
CA PHE A 52 0.94 1.14 3.07
C PHE A 52 0.15 0.05 3.81
N LEU A 53 -0.32 -1.00 3.11
CA LEU A 53 -0.98 -2.13 3.75
C LEU A 53 -0.02 -2.90 4.68
N GLY A 54 1.25 -3.07 4.30
CA GLY A 54 2.28 -3.67 5.15
C GLY A 54 2.49 -2.86 6.45
N LEU A 55 2.55 -1.52 6.33
CA LEU A 55 2.58 -0.63 7.48
C LEU A 55 1.30 -0.76 8.34
N PHE A 56 0.13 -0.82 7.71
CA PHE A 56 -1.15 -0.97 8.39
C PHE A 56 -1.20 -2.27 9.22
N LEU A 57 -0.73 -3.38 8.65
CA LEU A 57 -0.72 -4.69 9.31
C LEU A 57 0.24 -4.70 10.51
N GLU A 58 1.42 -4.11 10.38
CA GLU A 58 2.36 -3.95 11.50
C GLU A 58 1.73 -3.18 12.67
N LEU A 59 1.05 -2.08 12.37
CA LEU A 59 0.39 -1.24 13.38
C LEU A 59 -0.85 -1.90 14.00
N SER A 60 -1.57 -2.72 13.23
CA SER A 60 -2.79 -3.39 13.69
C SER A 60 -2.51 -4.61 14.56
N SER A 61 -1.37 -5.27 14.36
CA SER A 61 -0.95 -6.45 15.14
C SER A 61 0.52 -6.33 15.55
N PRO A 62 0.81 -5.65 16.68
CA PRO A 62 2.18 -5.49 17.14
C PRO A 62 2.77 -6.86 17.49
N GLY A 63 3.96 -7.17 16.95
CA GLY A 63 4.71 -8.38 17.33
C GLY A 63 5.46 -9.09 16.21
N THR A 64 5.22 -8.73 14.93
CA THR A 64 5.91 -9.34 13.79
C THR A 64 6.44 -8.22 12.90
N SER A 65 7.71 -7.80 13.04
CA SER A 65 8.28 -6.65 12.29
C SER A 65 8.41 -6.82 10.77
N VAL A 66 7.98 -7.96 10.24
CA VAL A 66 8.15 -8.36 8.84
C VAL A 66 7.27 -7.55 7.88
N PRO A 67 5.93 -7.49 8.04
CA PRO A 67 5.06 -6.70 7.18
C PRO A 67 5.43 -5.21 7.15
N GLY A 68 5.86 -4.61 8.26
CA GLY A 68 6.28 -3.22 8.29
C GLY A 68 7.50 -2.94 7.40
N VAL A 69 8.55 -3.75 7.53
CA VAL A 69 9.79 -3.60 6.73
C VAL A 69 9.52 -3.84 5.25
N VAL A 70 8.78 -4.91 4.92
CA VAL A 70 8.37 -5.20 3.54
C VAL A 70 7.54 -4.03 2.98
N GLY A 71 6.66 -3.46 3.81
CA GLY A 71 5.85 -2.29 3.46
C GLY A 71 6.69 -1.06 3.11
N VAL A 72 7.68 -0.72 3.95
CA VAL A 72 8.60 0.40 3.68
C VAL A 72 9.38 0.19 2.38
N ILE A 73 9.91 -1.02 2.16
CA ILE A 73 10.64 -1.34 0.92
C ILE A 73 9.72 -1.18 -0.29
N ALA A 74 8.48 -1.67 -0.22
CA ALA A 74 7.50 -1.53 -1.30
C ALA A 74 7.14 -0.06 -1.57
N LEU A 75 7.01 0.78 -0.55
CA LEU A 75 6.80 2.22 -0.73
C LEU A 75 7.99 2.91 -1.41
N ILE A 76 9.22 2.55 -1.04
CA ILE A 76 10.42 3.09 -1.69
C ILE A 76 10.44 2.68 -3.17
N LEU A 77 10.18 1.41 -3.48
CA LEU A 77 10.13 0.93 -4.86
C LEU A 77 8.99 1.57 -5.66
N SER A 78 7.83 1.79 -5.03
CA SER A 78 6.71 2.52 -5.63
C SER A 78 7.12 3.95 -5.97
N ALA A 79 7.80 4.66 -5.07
CA ALA A 79 8.28 6.02 -5.31
C ALA A 79 9.28 6.08 -6.47
N VAL A 80 10.15 5.07 -6.59
CA VAL A 80 11.06 4.91 -7.75
C VAL A 80 10.28 4.67 -9.05
N GLY A 81 9.21 3.89 -9.03
CA GLY A 81 8.34 3.70 -10.21
C GLY A 81 7.60 4.98 -10.58
N LEU A 82 6.98 5.63 -9.60
CA LEU A 82 6.23 6.87 -9.76
C LEU A 82 7.10 8.02 -10.28
N SER A 83 8.38 8.10 -9.90
CA SER A 83 9.27 9.14 -10.44
C SER A 83 9.51 9.03 -11.95
N GLN A 84 9.29 7.85 -12.54
CA GLN A 84 9.42 7.60 -13.97
C GLN A 84 8.09 7.82 -14.72
N LEU A 85 6.97 7.92 -14.00
CA LEU A 85 5.62 8.04 -14.54
C LEU A 85 5.11 9.48 -14.43
N PRO A 86 4.23 9.94 -15.33
CA PRO A 86 3.59 11.24 -15.22
C PRO A 86 2.45 11.19 -14.17
N PHE A 87 2.79 10.98 -12.91
CA PHE A 87 1.82 10.95 -11.82
C PHE A 87 1.33 12.35 -11.45
N ASP A 88 0.07 12.46 -11.02
CA ASP A 88 -0.51 13.69 -10.48
C ASP A 88 -0.46 13.65 -8.95
N TRP A 89 0.13 14.69 -8.36
CA TRP A 89 0.28 14.85 -6.91
C TRP A 89 -1.07 14.87 -6.19
N ARG A 90 -2.15 15.30 -6.86
CA ARG A 90 -3.51 15.34 -6.28
C ARG A 90 -4.01 13.94 -5.96
N GLY A 91 -3.84 12.99 -6.89
CA GLY A 91 -4.20 11.60 -6.67
C GLY A 91 -3.35 10.95 -5.60
N ALA A 92 -2.04 11.23 -5.60
CA ALA A 92 -1.12 10.75 -4.56
C ALA A 92 -1.51 11.24 -3.15
N LEU A 93 -1.92 12.51 -3.01
CA LEU A 93 -2.40 13.05 -1.73
C LEU A 93 -3.70 12.40 -1.26
N LEU A 94 -4.64 12.11 -2.17
CA LEU A 94 -5.87 11.40 -1.81
C LEU A 94 -5.55 9.99 -1.31
N ILE A 95 -4.66 9.26 -1.98
CA ILE A 95 -4.23 7.93 -1.53
C ILE A 95 -3.57 8.02 -0.15
N LEU A 96 -2.66 8.99 0.05
CA LEU A 96 -2.04 9.20 1.35
C LEU A 96 -3.08 9.51 2.44
N ALA A 97 -4.04 10.40 2.16
CA ALA A 97 -5.13 10.72 3.08
C ALA A 97 -5.99 9.49 3.40
N ALA A 98 -6.28 8.63 2.43
CA ALA A 98 -6.99 7.38 2.67
C ALA A 98 -6.26 6.47 3.67
N PHE A 99 -4.95 6.30 3.53
CA PHE A 99 -4.15 5.50 4.47
C PHE A 99 -4.04 6.14 5.85
N ILE A 100 -3.96 7.48 5.93
CA ILE A 100 -4.05 8.18 7.21
C ILE A 100 -5.39 7.91 7.89
N LEU A 101 -6.50 7.92 7.16
CA LEU A 101 -7.82 7.56 7.70
C LEU A 101 -7.87 6.11 8.17
N PHE A 102 -7.26 5.18 7.41
CA PHE A 102 -7.15 3.78 7.84
C PHE A 102 -6.33 3.63 9.12
N PHE A 103 -5.18 4.31 9.23
CA PHE A 103 -4.37 4.30 10.45
C PHE A 103 -5.11 4.93 11.62
N ALA A 104 -5.82 6.03 11.40
CA ALA A 104 -6.61 6.69 12.44
C ALA A 104 -7.72 5.77 12.99
N ASP A 105 -8.32 4.92 12.16
CA ASP A 105 -9.35 3.97 12.61
C ASP A 105 -8.80 2.88 13.56
N ILE A 106 -7.50 2.59 13.52
CA ILE A 106 -6.85 1.69 14.50
C ILE A 106 -6.93 2.29 15.91
N PHE A 107 -6.69 3.59 16.03
CA PHE A 107 -6.60 4.29 17.33
C PHE A 107 -7.97 4.80 17.81
N VAL A 108 -8.85 5.16 16.87
CA VAL A 108 -10.19 5.68 17.14
C VAL A 108 -11.19 4.74 16.49
N PRO A 109 -11.63 3.66 17.17
CA PRO A 109 -12.52 2.66 16.59
C PRO A 109 -13.84 3.31 16.17
N SER A 110 -14.00 3.60 14.88
CA SER A 110 -15.15 4.36 14.35
C SER A 110 -16.27 3.48 13.81
N LEU A 111 -16.29 2.19 14.19
CA LEU A 111 -17.14 1.15 13.58
C LEU A 111 -16.98 1.05 12.05
N GLY A 112 -15.81 1.42 11.52
CA GLY A 112 -15.48 1.37 10.10
C GLY A 112 -15.94 2.58 9.28
N LEU A 113 -16.39 3.67 9.90
CA LEU A 113 -16.75 4.90 9.17
C LEU A 113 -15.52 5.55 8.51
N LEU A 114 -14.41 5.62 9.24
CA LEU A 114 -13.12 6.10 8.70
C LEU A 114 -12.62 5.17 7.60
N THR A 115 -12.76 3.85 7.76
CA THR A 115 -12.43 2.88 6.72
C THR A 115 -13.27 3.06 5.46
N LEU A 116 -14.59 3.21 5.58
CA LEU A 116 -15.46 3.37 4.41
C LEU A 116 -15.11 4.67 3.65
N THR A 117 -14.88 5.75 4.39
CA THR A 117 -14.46 7.04 3.84
C THR A 117 -13.09 6.92 3.17
N GLY A 118 -12.12 6.29 3.84
CA GLY A 118 -10.79 6.04 3.29
C GLY A 118 -10.84 5.21 2.01
N LEU A 119 -11.70 4.19 1.92
CA LEU A 119 -11.88 3.41 0.70
C LEU A 119 -12.41 4.27 -0.45
N ALA A 120 -13.42 5.11 -0.21
CA ALA A 120 -13.94 6.02 -1.23
C ALA A 120 -12.87 7.02 -1.70
N VAL A 121 -12.12 7.60 -0.75
CA VAL A 121 -11.01 8.52 -1.02
C VAL A 121 -9.88 7.83 -1.78
N MET A 122 -9.54 6.59 -1.43
CA MET A 122 -8.53 5.79 -2.11
C MET A 122 -8.93 5.56 -3.56
N VAL A 123 -10.18 5.15 -3.82
CA VAL A 123 -10.69 4.93 -5.19
C VAL A 123 -10.62 6.22 -6.00
N ALA A 124 -11.06 7.35 -5.45
CA ALA A 124 -10.95 8.66 -6.10
C ALA A 124 -9.49 9.03 -6.39
N GLY A 125 -8.59 8.78 -5.43
CA GLY A 125 -7.15 8.97 -5.59
C GLY A 125 -6.56 8.10 -6.69
N SER A 126 -6.96 6.84 -6.81
CA SER A 126 -6.49 5.92 -7.86
C SER A 126 -6.84 6.38 -9.27
N TYR A 127 -8.06 6.92 -9.45
CA TYR A 127 -8.46 7.49 -10.74
C TYR A 127 -7.74 8.79 -11.07
N LEU A 128 -7.31 9.55 -10.06
CA LEU A 128 -6.60 10.81 -10.22
C LEU A 128 -5.07 10.65 -10.19
N LEU A 129 -4.55 9.45 -9.89
CA LEU A 129 -3.13 9.24 -9.65
C LEU A 129 -2.27 9.45 -10.90
N PHE A 130 -2.81 9.12 -12.06
CA PHE A 130 -2.13 9.31 -13.34
C PHE A 130 -2.95 10.18 -14.28
N ASP A 131 -2.25 10.91 -15.12
CA ASP A 131 -2.85 11.76 -16.15
C ASP A 131 -3.30 10.90 -17.34
N ASP A 132 -4.59 10.57 -17.38
CA ASP A 132 -5.23 9.83 -18.49
C ASP A 132 -4.96 10.46 -19.86
N ALA A 133 -4.77 11.79 -19.93
CA ALA A 133 -4.49 12.48 -21.19
C ALA A 133 -3.12 12.09 -21.80
N ARG A 134 -2.21 11.54 -20.99
CA ARG A 134 -0.91 11.02 -21.42
C ARG A 134 -0.93 9.52 -21.71
N GLY A 135 -2.10 8.88 -21.64
CA GLY A 135 -2.28 7.45 -21.91
C GLY A 135 -1.73 6.53 -20.82
N VAL A 136 -1.43 7.06 -19.65
CA VAL A 136 -0.94 6.30 -18.48
C VAL A 136 -2.06 6.24 -17.45
N PHE A 137 -2.50 5.03 -17.10
CA PHE A 137 -3.59 4.83 -16.16
C PHE A 137 -3.46 3.50 -15.43
N VAL A 138 -4.04 3.42 -14.24
CA VAL A 138 -4.19 2.14 -13.53
C VAL A 138 -5.35 1.35 -14.16
N SER A 139 -5.13 0.05 -14.34
CA SER A 139 -6.16 -0.88 -14.78
C SER A 139 -7.38 -0.84 -13.83
N ARG A 140 -8.57 -0.54 -14.36
CA ARG A 140 -9.80 -0.48 -13.54
C ARG A 140 -10.10 -1.79 -12.81
N PRO A 141 -9.96 -2.99 -13.43
CA PRO A 141 -10.07 -4.26 -12.72
C PRO A 141 -9.13 -4.37 -11.52
N LEU A 142 -7.91 -3.82 -11.62
CA LEU A 142 -6.94 -3.85 -10.53
C LEU A 142 -7.39 -3.00 -9.35
N ILE A 143 -7.90 -1.79 -9.60
CA ILE A 143 -8.43 -0.91 -8.55
C ILE A 143 -9.53 -1.63 -7.77
N TRP A 144 -10.50 -2.22 -8.48
CA TRP A 144 -11.60 -2.93 -7.83
C TRP A 144 -11.16 -4.22 -7.12
N ALA A 145 -10.18 -4.95 -7.66
CA ALA A 145 -9.60 -6.10 -6.98
C ALA A 145 -8.95 -5.70 -5.65
N ILE A 146 -8.21 -4.59 -5.61
CA ILE A 146 -7.61 -4.05 -4.39
C ILE A 146 -8.66 -3.58 -3.40
N VAL A 147 -9.72 -2.90 -3.86
CA VAL A 147 -10.85 -2.49 -3.02
C VAL A 147 -11.48 -3.71 -2.33
N VAL A 148 -11.78 -4.77 -3.09
CA VAL A 148 -12.34 -6.01 -2.53
C VAL A 148 -11.37 -6.65 -1.54
N ALA A 149 -10.08 -6.72 -1.87
CA ALA A 149 -9.07 -7.26 -0.96
C ALA A 149 -8.96 -6.46 0.35
N MET A 150 -8.97 -5.13 0.27
CA MET A 150 -8.96 -4.26 1.46
C MET A 150 -10.20 -4.48 2.32
N VAL A 151 -11.39 -4.50 1.72
CA VAL A 151 -12.64 -4.81 2.44
C VAL A 151 -12.52 -6.15 3.16
N ALA A 152 -11.99 -7.18 2.50
CA ALA A 152 -11.80 -8.49 3.12
C ALA A 152 -10.86 -8.42 4.33
N VAL A 153 -9.72 -7.74 4.19
CA VAL A 153 -8.75 -7.53 5.29
C VAL A 153 -9.40 -6.80 6.48
N PHE A 154 -10.11 -5.70 6.23
CA PHE A 154 -10.78 -4.94 7.28
C PHE A 154 -11.90 -5.74 7.95
N VAL A 155 -12.68 -6.52 7.20
CA VAL A 155 -13.72 -7.40 7.76
C VAL A 155 -13.11 -8.49 8.64
N VAL A 156 -12.00 -9.09 8.23
CA VAL A 156 -11.30 -10.09 9.04
C VAL A 156 -10.80 -9.46 10.34
N ILE A 157 -10.06 -8.35 10.26
CA ILE A 157 -9.49 -7.67 11.44
C ILE A 157 -10.60 -7.14 12.36
N GLY A 158 -11.60 -6.46 11.81
CA GLY A 158 -12.74 -5.92 12.56
C GLY A 158 -13.65 -7.00 13.15
N GLY A 159 -13.83 -8.12 12.45
CA GLY A 159 -14.60 -9.27 12.94
C GLY A 159 -13.95 -9.94 14.14
N PHE A 160 -12.63 -10.08 14.15
CA PHE A 160 -11.89 -10.53 15.34
C PHE A 160 -12.04 -9.55 16.51
N ALA A 161 -11.92 -8.24 16.26
CA ALA A 161 -12.07 -7.21 17.28
C ALA A 161 -13.47 -7.24 17.95
N LEU A 162 -14.55 -7.34 17.15
CA LEU A 162 -15.91 -7.46 17.66
C LEU A 162 -16.14 -8.74 18.47
N THR A 163 -15.50 -9.84 18.05
CA THR A 163 -15.60 -11.11 18.77
C THR A 163 -14.91 -11.04 20.13
N VAL A 164 -13.74 -10.39 20.21
CA VAL A 164 -13.03 -10.16 21.47
C VAL A 164 -13.81 -9.23 22.39
N TRP A 165 -14.37 -8.13 21.86
CA TRP A 165 -15.18 -7.18 22.63
C TRP A 165 -16.48 -7.79 23.17
N ARG A 166 -17.06 -8.78 22.48
CA ARG A 166 -18.25 -9.49 22.94
C ARG A 166 -17.98 -10.57 23.98
N ARG A 167 -16.72 -10.92 24.25
CA ARG A 167 -16.39 -11.83 25.34
C ARG A 167 -16.57 -11.09 26.66
N LYS A 168 -17.49 -11.58 27.49
CA LYS A 168 -17.68 -11.09 28.87
C LYS A 168 -16.33 -11.08 29.59
N PRO A 169 -16.03 -10.06 30.42
CA PRO A 169 -14.80 -10.04 31.21
C PRO A 169 -14.69 -11.34 32.01
N ALA A 170 -13.70 -12.17 31.70
CA ALA A 170 -13.42 -13.41 32.43
C ALA A 170 -12.73 -13.14 33.79
N THR A 171 -12.41 -11.88 34.07
CA THR A 171 -11.67 -11.43 35.25
C THR A 171 -12.46 -10.36 36.01
N GLY A 172 -12.33 -10.35 37.34
CA GLY A 172 -13.01 -9.41 38.24
C GLY A 172 -14.22 -10.01 38.97
N ARG A 173 -14.86 -9.22 39.84
CA ARG A 173 -16.01 -9.64 40.66
C ARG A 173 -17.18 -10.15 39.82
N GLU A 174 -17.41 -9.54 38.66
CA GLU A 174 -18.50 -9.86 37.74
C GLU A 174 -18.35 -11.24 37.09
N GLY A 175 -17.12 -11.72 36.89
CA GLY A 175 -16.84 -13.07 36.42
C GLY A 175 -16.96 -14.15 37.50
N LEU A 176 -16.94 -13.75 38.78
CA LEU A 176 -17.12 -14.65 39.93
C LEU A 176 -18.60 -14.87 40.29
N VAL A 177 -19.47 -13.92 39.93
CA VAL A 177 -20.92 -14.03 40.19
C VAL A 177 -21.52 -15.11 39.28
N GLY A 178 -21.95 -16.22 39.88
CA GLY A 178 -22.49 -17.38 39.17
C GLY A 178 -21.45 -18.43 38.76
N ALA A 179 -20.16 -18.21 39.08
CA ALA A 179 -19.12 -19.20 38.85
C ALA A 179 -19.11 -20.26 39.95
N VAL A 180 -18.88 -21.52 39.58
CA VAL A 180 -18.76 -22.64 40.52
C VAL A 180 -17.32 -22.66 41.06
N GLY A 181 -17.17 -22.71 42.38
CA GLY A 181 -15.88 -22.74 43.06
C GLY A 181 -15.75 -23.87 44.07
N THR A 182 -14.51 -24.31 44.30
CA THR A 182 -14.18 -25.34 45.29
C THR A 182 -13.72 -24.69 46.58
N VAL A 183 -14.35 -25.04 47.70
CA VAL A 183 -13.97 -24.54 49.03
C VAL A 183 -12.59 -25.07 49.40
N ARG A 184 -11.63 -24.16 49.65
CA ARG A 184 -10.26 -24.52 50.09
C ARG A 184 -10.06 -24.30 51.59
N LYS A 185 -10.85 -23.43 52.21
CA LYS A 185 -10.84 -23.17 53.65
C LYS A 185 -12.27 -23.10 54.16
N THR A 186 -12.54 -23.70 55.31
CA THR A 186 -13.87 -23.73 55.95
C THR A 186 -14.47 -22.32 56.02
N LEU A 187 -15.72 -22.20 55.59
CA LEU A 187 -16.48 -20.95 55.62
C LEU A 187 -17.18 -20.82 56.97
N ALA A 188 -16.81 -19.81 57.77
CA ALA A 188 -17.48 -19.48 59.04
C ALA A 188 -17.10 -18.07 59.55
N PRO A 189 -17.92 -17.02 59.36
CA PRO A 189 -18.86 -16.77 58.26
C PRO A 189 -18.14 -16.43 56.93
N ASP A 190 -16.86 -16.06 57.00
CA ASP A 190 -15.97 -15.82 55.87
C ASP A 190 -15.06 -17.04 55.62
N GLY A 191 -14.56 -17.17 54.40
CA GLY A 191 -13.69 -18.27 53.98
C GLY A 191 -13.08 -18.05 52.60
N VAL A 192 -12.30 -19.02 52.12
CA VAL A 192 -11.60 -18.92 50.83
C VAL A 192 -12.13 -19.99 49.88
N VAL A 193 -12.64 -19.52 48.73
CA VAL A 193 -13.14 -20.36 47.64
C VAL A 193 -12.24 -20.16 46.43
N PHE A 194 -11.87 -21.26 45.79
CA PHE A 194 -11.09 -21.26 44.57
C PHE A 194 -12.04 -21.37 43.37
N VAL A 195 -12.01 -20.41 42.46
CA VAL A 195 -12.91 -20.30 41.31
C VAL A 195 -12.07 -20.18 40.04
N ALA A 196 -12.43 -20.94 38.99
CA ALA A 196 -11.70 -21.00 37.71
C ALA A 196 -10.20 -21.36 37.85
N GLY A 197 -9.93 -22.65 38.03
CA GLY A 197 -8.57 -23.22 38.01
C GLY A 197 -8.00 -23.39 36.62
#